data_AF-A0A1H0RIT9-F1
#
_entry.id   AF-A0A1H0RIT9-F1
#
_cell.length_a   1.000
_cell.length_b   1.000
_cell.length_c   1.000
_cell.angle_alpha   90.00
_cell.angle_beta   90.00
_cell.angle_gamma   90.00
#
_symmetry.space_group_name_H-M   'P 1'
#
loop_
_entity.id
_entity.type
_entity.pdbx_description
1 polymer ?
#
loop_
_entity_poly.entity_id
_entity_poly.type
_entity_poly.pdbx_seq_one_letter_code
_entity_poly.pdbx_strand_id
1 'polypeptide(L)'
;MSVQRNDTHPHVQAAAGADHHAEVARQFAASDKDSGVFRAAERHSRRVRILKFALPAAAIVGAAIFSWFTFFSTTNMPSNISLENAALENGKLVMTNPKLDGFTKDKLPYKMSAVKALQEVGNTNVISLQGISAELPLGKDMRANVQAKSGVFDNANRQLKLDSEINFTTSDGISAQMKSADIDIAGNSMSTKDPVTIRNGTSSITADTMQISESGKVMTFEKRVRLVIQPTKRQEGTDAVKSVE
;
A
#
# COMPACT_ATOMS: atom_id res chain seq x y z
N MET A 1 -24.17 139.24 -55.95
CA MET A 1 -25.17 139.47 -54.90
C MET A 1 -25.01 138.34 -53.89
N SER A 2 -24.51 138.67 -52.70
CA SER A 2 -24.78 138.13 -51.35
C SER A 2 -25.59 136.81 -51.27
N VAL A 3 -25.30 135.77 -50.47
CA VAL A 3 -24.88 135.73 -49.05
C VAL A 3 -24.30 134.34 -48.73
N GLN A 4 -23.27 134.38 -47.89
CA GLN A 4 -22.60 133.34 -47.13
C GLN A 4 -23.45 132.72 -46.01
N ARG A 5 -23.42 131.40 -45.78
CA ARG A 5 -23.37 130.82 -44.41
C ARG A 5 -22.61 129.50 -44.39
N ASN A 6 -21.75 129.44 -43.39
CA ASN A 6 -20.78 128.45 -42.97
C ASN A 6 -21.39 127.65 -41.81
N ASP A 7 -21.19 126.33 -41.76
CA ASP A 7 -21.20 125.53 -40.53
C ASP A 7 -20.28 124.30 -40.70
N THR A 8 -19.12 124.36 -40.03
CA THR A 8 -18.46 123.35 -39.15
C THR A 8 -19.11 121.95 -39.02
N HIS A 9 -18.45 120.78 -38.92
CA HIS A 9 -17.12 120.33 -38.47
C HIS A 9 -16.94 118.81 -38.83
N PRO A 10 -15.78 118.16 -38.55
CA PRO A 10 -15.24 116.98 -39.27
C PRO A 10 -15.28 115.66 -38.50
N HIS A 11 -15.16 114.50 -39.18
CA HIS A 11 -14.68 113.20 -38.62
C HIS A 11 -14.08 112.37 -39.77
N VAL A 12 -12.77 112.21 -39.92
CA VAL A 12 -11.79 111.37 -39.17
C VAL A 12 -12.00 109.87 -39.39
N GLN A 13 -11.06 109.31 -40.16
CA GLN A 13 -10.44 107.99 -40.07
C GLN A 13 -10.88 107.10 -38.89
N ALA A 14 -11.50 105.96 -39.21
CA ALA A 14 -11.60 104.81 -38.31
C ALA A 14 -11.71 103.51 -39.13
N ALA A 15 -10.63 103.10 -39.81
CA ALA A 15 -10.63 101.88 -40.63
C ALA A 15 -9.29 101.12 -40.60
N ALA A 16 -8.56 101.16 -39.48
CA ALA A 16 -7.28 100.44 -39.34
C ALA A 16 -7.11 99.70 -37.99
N GLY A 17 -8.20 99.48 -37.25
CA GLY A 17 -8.18 98.78 -35.96
C GLY A 17 -8.85 97.40 -35.94
N ALA A 18 -9.73 97.09 -36.91
CA ALA A 18 -10.61 95.92 -36.79
C ALA A 18 -9.93 94.57 -37.15
N ASP A 19 -8.94 94.58 -38.05
CA ASP A 19 -8.38 93.34 -38.61
C ASP A 19 -7.33 92.69 -37.68
N HIS A 20 -6.62 93.48 -36.89
CA HIS A 20 -5.64 92.97 -35.93
C HIS A 20 -6.28 92.30 -34.69
N HIS A 21 -7.53 92.64 -34.35
CA HIS A 21 -8.24 91.99 -33.25
C HIS A 21 -8.86 90.64 -33.64
N ALA A 22 -9.19 90.44 -34.92
CA ALA A 22 -9.77 89.20 -35.42
C ALA A 22 -8.74 88.07 -35.58
N GLU A 23 -7.48 88.40 -35.88
CA GLU A 23 -6.39 87.43 -36.07
C GLU A 23 -5.86 86.90 -34.72
N VAL A 24 -5.71 87.79 -33.73
CA VAL A 24 -5.29 87.43 -32.37
C VAL A 24 -6.35 86.55 -31.68
N ALA A 25 -7.64 86.82 -31.88
CA ALA A 25 -8.72 85.98 -31.36
C ALA A 25 -8.76 84.56 -31.97
N ARG A 26 -8.29 84.38 -33.23
CA ARG A 26 -8.21 83.06 -33.89
C ARG A 26 -7.00 82.26 -33.43
N GLN A 27 -5.88 82.91 -33.08
CA GLN A 27 -4.70 82.24 -32.53
C GLN A 27 -4.91 81.72 -31.10
N PHE A 28 -5.68 82.44 -30.27
CA PHE A 28 -6.03 81.95 -28.91
C PHE A 28 -7.12 80.87 -28.90
N ALA A 29 -8.04 80.87 -29.88
CA ALA A 29 -9.07 79.84 -30.00
C ALA A 29 -8.53 78.47 -30.49
N ALA A 30 -7.38 78.46 -31.18
CA ALA A 30 -6.73 77.23 -31.64
C ALA A 30 -5.93 76.52 -30.53
N SER A 31 -5.52 77.23 -29.48
CA SER A 31 -4.71 76.66 -28.40
C SER A 31 -5.52 75.96 -27.30
N ASP A 32 -6.82 76.22 -27.19
CA ASP A 32 -7.67 75.65 -26.12
C ASP A 32 -8.31 74.31 -26.51
N LYS A 33 -8.28 73.97 -27.81
CA LYS A 33 -8.90 72.75 -28.34
C LYS A 33 -8.01 71.50 -28.24
N ASP A 34 -6.77 71.64 -27.75
CA ASP A 34 -5.80 70.55 -27.64
C ASP A 34 -5.69 69.95 -26.22
N SER A 35 -6.38 70.51 -25.23
CA SER A 35 -6.29 70.06 -23.83
C SER A 35 -7.22 68.88 -23.47
N GLY A 36 -8.16 68.52 -24.36
CA GLY A 36 -9.12 67.42 -24.17
C GLY A 36 -8.64 66.05 -24.66
N VAL A 37 -7.72 66.00 -25.62
CA VAL A 37 -7.35 64.75 -26.31
C VAL A 37 -6.19 64.01 -25.59
N PHE A 38 -5.33 64.73 -24.86
CA PHE A 38 -4.23 64.11 -24.11
C PHE A 38 -4.63 63.50 -22.75
N ARG A 39 -5.78 63.85 -22.18
CA ARG A 39 -6.25 63.28 -20.90
C ARG A 39 -6.92 61.91 -21.02
N ALA A 40 -7.25 61.47 -22.23
CA ALA A 40 -7.81 60.14 -22.48
C ALA A 40 -6.72 59.06 -22.63
N ALA A 41 -5.50 59.40 -23.05
CA ALA A 41 -4.42 58.44 -23.30
C ALA A 41 -3.64 58.02 -22.04
N GLU A 42 -3.53 58.88 -21.02
CA GLU A 42 -2.78 58.52 -19.80
C GLU A 42 -3.49 57.50 -18.89
N ARG A 43 -4.82 57.41 -18.98
CA ARG A 43 -5.61 56.48 -18.14
C ARG A 43 -5.40 55.01 -18.54
N HIS A 44 -5.13 54.75 -19.83
CA HIS A 44 -4.83 53.41 -20.30
C HIS A 44 -3.38 53.00 -19.96
N SER A 45 -2.43 53.94 -20.05
CA SER A 45 -1.01 53.70 -19.74
C SER A 45 -0.76 53.41 -18.25
N ARG A 46 -1.45 54.11 -17.33
CA ARG A 46 -1.34 53.82 -15.88
C ARG A 46 -1.99 52.48 -15.48
N ARG A 47 -3.14 52.12 -16.07
CA ARG A 47 -3.81 50.83 -15.78
C ARG A 47 -2.98 49.63 -16.23
N VAL A 48 -2.35 49.69 -17.40
CA VAL A 48 -1.49 48.62 -17.90
C VAL A 48 -0.21 48.48 -17.07
N ARG A 49 0.35 49.60 -16.57
CA ARG A 49 1.52 49.57 -15.69
C ARG A 49 1.21 48.94 -14.32
N ILE A 50 0.02 49.17 -13.76
CA ILE A 50 -0.42 48.51 -12.52
C ILE A 50 -0.66 47.02 -12.75
N LEU A 51 -1.33 46.64 -13.84
CA LEU A 51 -1.61 45.23 -14.15
C LEU A 51 -0.34 44.40 -14.37
N LYS A 52 0.71 45.00 -14.94
CA LYS A 52 2.03 44.36 -15.11
C LYS A 52 2.70 43.96 -13.78
N PHE A 53 2.41 44.63 -12.67
CA PHE A 53 2.94 44.27 -11.35
C PHE A 53 1.93 43.52 -10.48
N ALA A 54 0.64 43.84 -10.59
CA ALA A 54 -0.43 43.20 -9.82
C ALA A 54 -0.61 41.72 -10.20
N LEU A 55 -0.50 41.38 -11.49
CA LEU A 55 -0.66 40.00 -11.96
C LEU A 55 0.42 39.04 -11.41
N PRO A 56 1.73 39.33 -11.54
CA PRO A 56 2.75 38.46 -10.94
C PRO A 56 2.69 38.45 -9.41
N ALA A 57 2.33 39.57 -8.76
CA ALA A 57 2.14 39.59 -7.31
C ALA A 57 0.98 38.68 -6.87
N ALA A 58 -0.16 38.70 -7.57
CA ALA A 58 -1.29 37.83 -7.28
C ALA A 58 -0.93 36.34 -7.49
N ALA A 59 -0.13 36.01 -8.51
CA ALA A 59 0.34 34.66 -8.73
C ALA A 59 1.23 34.15 -7.59
N ILE A 60 2.15 34.99 -7.08
CA ILE A 60 3.02 34.64 -5.94
C ILE A 60 2.18 34.43 -4.67
N VAL A 61 1.22 35.31 -4.40
CA VAL A 61 0.32 35.17 -3.24
C VAL A 61 -0.53 33.90 -3.36
N GLY A 62 -1.06 33.59 -4.54
CA GLY A 62 -1.80 32.36 -4.78
C GLY A 62 -0.95 31.11 -4.56
N ALA A 63 0.29 31.10 -5.03
CA ALA A 63 1.23 30.01 -4.80
C ALA A 63 1.57 29.84 -3.31
N ALA A 64 1.78 30.95 -2.58
CA ALA A 64 2.05 30.91 -1.15
C ALA A 64 0.86 30.36 -0.35
N ILE A 65 -0.37 30.78 -0.67
CA ILE A 65 -1.60 30.27 -0.04
C ILE A 65 -1.77 28.78 -0.35
N PHE A 66 -1.57 28.36 -1.60
CA PHE A 66 -1.66 26.97 -2.00
C PHE A 66 -0.62 26.10 -1.28
N SER A 67 0.64 26.53 -1.23
CA SER A 67 1.70 25.83 -0.48
C SER A 67 1.42 25.79 1.02
N TRP A 68 0.91 26.87 1.60
CA TRP A 68 0.53 26.90 3.02
C TRP A 68 -0.60 25.89 3.31
N PHE A 69 -1.66 25.90 2.50
CA PHE A 69 -2.78 24.98 2.66
C PHE A 69 -2.34 23.53 2.43
N THR A 70 -1.48 23.24 1.44
CA THR A 70 -0.99 21.88 1.20
C THR A 70 -0.15 21.35 2.38
N PHE A 71 0.76 22.16 2.94
CA PHE A 71 1.61 21.74 4.05
C PHE A 71 0.90 21.69 5.40
N PHE A 72 -0.06 22.59 5.68
CA PHE A 72 -0.80 22.57 6.94
C PHE A 72 -2.03 21.66 6.92
N SER A 73 -2.66 21.43 5.76
CA SER A 73 -3.78 20.48 5.64
C SER A 73 -3.32 19.02 5.54
N THR A 74 -2.07 18.74 5.15
CA THR A 74 -1.55 17.36 5.16
C THR A 74 -1.26 16.81 6.57
N THR A 75 -1.39 17.61 7.63
CA THR A 75 -1.29 17.12 9.02
C THR A 75 -2.58 16.43 9.51
N ASN A 76 -3.68 16.52 8.76
CA ASN A 76 -4.93 15.85 9.09
C ASN A 76 -5.25 14.78 8.05
N MET A 77 -4.46 13.70 7.99
CA MET A 77 -4.88 12.46 7.34
C MET A 77 -5.96 11.81 8.21
N PRO A 78 -7.21 11.68 7.74
CA PRO A 78 -8.20 10.83 8.39
C PRO A 78 -7.81 9.38 8.11
N SER A 79 -7.43 8.66 9.15
CA SER A 79 -7.03 7.25 9.13
C SER A 79 -8.22 6.29 8.92
N ASN A 80 -9.16 6.61 8.02
CA ASN A 80 -10.34 5.81 7.76
C ASN A 80 -10.63 5.65 6.26
N ILE A 81 -9.63 5.23 5.49
CA ILE A 81 -9.94 4.51 4.25
C ILE A 81 -10.06 3.04 4.62
N SER A 82 -11.30 2.61 4.81
CA SER A 82 -11.70 1.23 4.97
C SER A 82 -11.21 0.41 3.77
N LEU A 83 -10.05 -0.24 3.94
CA LEU A 83 -9.62 -1.33 3.09
C LEU A 83 -10.17 -2.60 3.73
N GLU A 84 -11.21 -3.15 3.11
CA GLU A 84 -12.14 -4.17 3.61
C GLU A 84 -11.51 -5.54 3.96
N ASN A 85 -10.19 -5.66 4.11
CA ASN A 85 -9.51 -6.91 4.50
C ASN A 85 -8.28 -6.73 5.40
N ALA A 86 -8.05 -5.54 5.96
CA ALA A 86 -6.89 -5.27 6.81
C ALA A 86 -7.32 -4.44 8.02
N ALA A 87 -7.86 -5.10 9.05
CA ALA A 87 -8.05 -4.46 10.34
C ALA A 87 -6.67 -4.19 10.94
N LEU A 88 -6.22 -2.95 10.84
CA LEU A 88 -5.06 -2.45 11.58
C LEU A 88 -5.49 -2.31 13.04
N GLU A 89 -5.16 -3.30 13.87
CA GLU A 89 -5.42 -3.29 15.30
C GLU A 89 -4.07 -3.11 16.01
N ASN A 90 -3.86 -1.99 16.70
CA ASN A 90 -2.67 -1.72 17.53
C ASN A 90 -1.31 -1.77 16.78
N GLY A 91 -1.25 -1.31 15.52
CA GLY A 91 -0.02 -1.34 14.74
C GLY A 91 0.38 -2.74 14.24
N LYS A 92 -0.57 -3.69 14.29
CA LYS A 92 -0.45 -5.02 13.71
C LYS A 92 -1.51 -5.20 12.64
N LEU A 93 -1.10 -5.76 11.51
CA LEU A 93 -2.02 -6.19 10.47
C LEU A 93 -2.64 -7.53 10.89
N VAL A 94 -3.96 -7.53 11.11
CA VAL A 94 -4.71 -8.74 11.43
C VAL A 94 -5.38 -9.25 10.15
N MET A 95 -5.07 -10.50 9.79
CA MET A 95 -5.65 -11.18 8.63
C MET A 95 -6.58 -12.30 9.10
N THR A 96 -7.79 -12.36 8.54
CA THR A 96 -8.76 -13.42 8.81
C THR A 96 -8.68 -14.47 7.72
N ASN A 97 -8.65 -15.75 8.12
CA ASN A 97 -8.56 -16.89 7.21
C ASN A 97 -7.43 -16.80 6.15
N PRO A 98 -6.20 -16.40 6.53
CA PRO A 98 -5.07 -16.30 5.61
C PRO A 98 -4.77 -17.64 4.95
N LYS A 99 -4.40 -17.60 3.67
CA LYS A 99 -3.99 -18.76 2.88
C LYS A 99 -2.63 -18.50 2.25
N LEU A 100 -1.80 -19.53 2.21
CA LEU A 100 -0.51 -19.56 1.57
C LEU A 100 -0.43 -20.81 0.70
N ASP A 101 -0.38 -20.61 -0.61
CA ASP A 101 -0.11 -21.67 -1.57
C ASP A 101 1.32 -21.50 -2.08
N GLY A 102 2.03 -22.61 -2.28
CA GLY A 102 3.40 -22.57 -2.77
C GLY A 102 3.87 -23.90 -3.31
N PHE A 103 5.16 -23.97 -3.64
CA PHE A 103 5.79 -25.18 -4.15
C PHE A 103 7.02 -25.50 -3.33
N THR A 104 7.22 -26.78 -3.03
CA THR A 104 8.47 -27.27 -2.44
C THR A 104 9.60 -27.21 -3.47
N LYS A 105 10.83 -27.46 -3.02
CA LYS A 105 12.01 -27.56 -3.90
C LYS A 105 11.83 -28.59 -5.03
N ASP A 106 11.04 -29.64 -4.78
CA ASP A 106 10.73 -30.71 -5.72
C ASP A 106 9.55 -30.37 -6.66
N LYS A 107 9.12 -29.10 -6.70
CA LYS A 107 7.98 -28.58 -7.49
C LYS A 107 6.63 -29.22 -7.14
N LEU A 108 6.49 -29.70 -5.90
CA LEU A 108 5.24 -30.26 -5.41
C LEU A 108 4.42 -29.16 -4.73
N PRO A 109 3.12 -29.03 -5.02
CA PRO A 109 2.30 -27.99 -4.42
C PRO A 109 2.06 -28.27 -2.94
N TYR A 110 2.15 -27.23 -2.11
CA TYR A 110 1.71 -27.26 -0.72
C TYR A 110 0.70 -26.15 -0.46
N LYS A 111 -0.12 -26.35 0.56
CA LYS A 111 -1.12 -25.37 1.01
C LYS A 111 -1.04 -25.20 2.51
N MET A 112 -1.15 -23.97 2.97
CA MET A 112 -1.25 -23.65 4.39
C MET A 112 -2.35 -22.61 4.58
N SER A 113 -3.13 -22.80 5.64
CA SER A 113 -4.18 -21.89 6.05
C SER A 113 -4.12 -21.71 7.56
N ALA A 114 -4.58 -20.55 8.03
CA ALA A 114 -4.79 -20.33 9.45
C ALA A 114 -6.15 -19.66 9.67
N VAL A 115 -6.66 -19.70 10.90
CA VAL A 115 -7.87 -18.95 11.28
C VAL A 115 -7.56 -17.46 11.36
N LYS A 116 -6.41 -17.11 11.93
CA LYS A 116 -5.94 -15.73 12.08
C LYS A 116 -4.43 -15.63 11.88
N ALA A 117 -3.98 -14.58 11.20
CA ALA A 117 -2.57 -14.17 11.19
C ALA A 117 -2.41 -12.75 11.72
N LEU A 118 -1.32 -12.52 12.45
CA LEU A 118 -0.92 -11.24 13.00
C LEU A 118 0.48 -10.91 12.47
N GLN A 119 0.59 -9.82 11.73
CA GLN A 119 1.86 -9.34 11.20
C GLN A 119 2.17 -7.98 11.81
N GLU A 120 3.38 -7.81 12.37
CA GLU A 120 3.82 -6.55 12.95
C GLU A 120 4.16 -5.54 11.83
N VAL A 121 3.69 -4.30 11.90
CA VAL A 121 3.98 -3.28 10.86
C VAL A 121 5.48 -2.93 10.81
N GLY A 122 6.19 -3.03 11.94
CA GLY A 122 7.64 -2.81 12.01
C GLY A 122 8.50 -4.03 11.63
N ASN A 123 7.91 -5.23 11.58
CA ASN A 123 8.61 -6.45 11.19
C ASN A 123 7.67 -7.33 10.33
N THR A 124 7.64 -7.01 9.04
CA THR A 124 6.80 -7.69 8.06
C THR A 124 7.24 -9.13 7.78
N ASN A 125 8.43 -9.55 8.24
CA ASN A 125 8.92 -10.91 8.01
C ASN A 125 8.35 -11.93 8.98
N VAL A 126 7.90 -11.51 10.16
CA VAL A 126 7.41 -12.40 11.21
C VAL A 126 5.90 -12.35 11.30
N ILE A 127 5.25 -13.49 11.07
CA ILE A 127 3.80 -13.63 11.03
C ILE A 127 3.40 -14.64 12.10
N SER A 128 2.67 -14.20 13.12
CA SER A 128 2.09 -15.09 14.12
C SER A 128 0.80 -15.68 13.59
N LEU A 129 0.66 -17.01 13.62
CA LEU A 129 -0.46 -17.75 13.08
C LEU A 129 -1.25 -18.43 14.21
N GLN A 130 -2.57 -18.50 14.07
CA GLN A 130 -3.47 -19.20 14.99
C GLN A 130 -4.44 -20.12 14.22
N GLY A 131 -4.63 -21.34 14.71
CA GLY A 131 -5.47 -22.36 14.09
C GLY A 131 -4.93 -22.78 12.73
N ILE A 132 -3.71 -23.30 12.69
CA ILE A 132 -2.98 -23.65 11.48
C ILE A 132 -3.45 -25.00 10.96
N SER A 133 -3.68 -25.06 9.65
CA SER A 133 -3.91 -26.29 8.89
C SER A 133 -3.08 -26.24 7.61
N ALA A 134 -2.21 -27.22 7.42
CA ALA A 134 -1.35 -27.32 6.25
C ALA A 134 -1.48 -28.70 5.58
N GLU A 135 -1.42 -28.71 4.25
CA GLU A 135 -1.33 -29.90 3.41
C GLU A 135 0.03 -29.87 2.71
N LEU A 136 0.89 -30.82 3.07
CA LEU A 136 2.26 -30.94 2.59
C LEU A 136 2.43 -32.23 1.77
N PRO A 137 3.09 -32.17 0.60
CA PRO A 137 3.38 -33.37 -0.17
C PRO A 137 4.57 -34.13 0.44
N LEU A 138 4.41 -35.44 0.67
CA LEU A 138 5.49 -36.35 1.07
C LEU A 138 5.90 -37.19 -0.14
N GLY A 139 6.63 -36.57 -1.07
CA GLY A 139 6.86 -37.15 -2.39
C GLY A 139 5.67 -36.95 -3.33
N LYS A 140 5.55 -37.78 -4.38
CA LYS A 140 4.58 -37.53 -5.47
C LYS A 140 3.14 -37.92 -5.13
N ASP A 141 2.97 -39.03 -4.41
CA ASP A 141 1.66 -39.68 -4.29
C ASP A 141 1.06 -39.59 -2.88
N MET A 142 1.84 -39.13 -1.90
CA MET A 142 1.42 -39.07 -0.50
C MET A 142 1.31 -37.63 -0.03
N ARG A 143 0.29 -37.36 0.79
CA ARG A 143 0.07 -36.06 1.41
C ARG A 143 -0.03 -36.19 2.91
N ALA A 144 0.54 -35.21 3.59
CA ALA A 144 0.45 -35.02 5.02
C ALA A 144 -0.45 -33.83 5.34
N ASN A 145 -1.35 -34.01 6.29
CA ASN A 145 -2.12 -32.95 6.91
C ASN A 145 -1.50 -32.63 8.27
N VAL A 146 -1.21 -31.35 8.50
CA VAL A 146 -0.61 -30.85 9.73
C VAL A 146 -1.56 -29.85 10.36
N GLN A 147 -1.93 -30.09 11.61
CA GLN A 147 -2.78 -29.20 12.39
C GLN A 147 -2.04 -28.76 13.65
N ALA A 148 -2.03 -27.45 13.89
CA ALA A 148 -1.42 -26.86 15.07
C ALA A 148 -2.24 -25.67 15.56
N LYS A 149 -2.24 -25.42 16.87
CA LYS A 149 -3.03 -24.33 17.48
C LYS A 149 -2.40 -22.96 17.22
N SER A 150 -1.09 -22.87 17.28
CA SER A 150 -0.30 -21.66 17.09
C SER A 150 1.06 -21.97 16.48
N GLY A 151 1.64 -20.94 15.88
CA GLY A 151 2.99 -20.98 15.36
C GLY A 151 3.41 -19.62 14.83
N VAL A 152 4.69 -19.50 14.50
CA VAL A 152 5.30 -18.30 13.96
C VAL A 152 5.94 -18.65 12.62
N PHE A 153 5.52 -17.93 11.57
CA PHE A 153 6.09 -18.05 10.24
C PHE A 153 7.07 -16.90 10.00
N ASP A 154 8.31 -17.25 9.68
CA ASP A 154 9.34 -16.34 9.21
C ASP A 154 9.39 -16.40 7.69
N ASN A 155 8.86 -15.36 7.05
CA ASN A 155 8.80 -15.25 5.59
C ASN A 155 10.18 -15.04 4.95
N ALA A 156 11.13 -14.40 5.66
CA ALA A 156 12.47 -14.14 5.12
C ALA A 156 13.28 -15.44 5.02
N ASN A 157 13.23 -16.26 6.08
CA ASN A 157 13.94 -17.54 6.13
C ASN A 157 13.10 -18.73 5.64
N ARG A 158 11.81 -18.53 5.34
CA ARG A 158 10.84 -19.59 5.01
C ARG A 158 10.80 -20.70 6.06
N GLN A 159 10.84 -20.31 7.33
CA GLN A 159 10.78 -21.21 8.47
C GLN A 159 9.44 -21.08 9.18
N LEU A 160 8.86 -22.21 9.57
CA LEU A 160 7.65 -22.28 10.38
C LEU A 160 7.99 -22.94 11.71
N LYS A 161 7.82 -22.18 12.79
CA LYS A 161 7.98 -22.68 14.16
C LYS A 161 6.61 -22.94 14.76
N LEU A 162 6.35 -24.16 15.15
CA LEU A 162 5.13 -24.58 15.81
C LEU A 162 5.46 -24.81 17.29
N ASP A 163 4.78 -24.07 18.17
CA ASP A 163 5.03 -24.03 19.61
C ASP A 163 3.88 -24.63 20.44
N SER A 164 2.99 -25.34 19.76
CA SER A 164 1.78 -25.92 20.33
C SER A 164 1.59 -27.36 19.88
N GLU A 165 0.60 -28.03 20.46
CA GLU A 165 0.25 -29.40 20.09
C GLU A 165 0.02 -29.53 18.58
N ILE A 166 0.79 -30.41 17.96
CA ILE A 166 0.78 -30.69 16.53
C ILE A 166 0.22 -32.09 16.33
N ASN A 167 -0.79 -32.17 15.49
CA ASN A 167 -1.32 -33.42 14.96
C ASN A 167 -0.95 -33.52 13.49
N PHE A 168 -0.30 -34.63 13.15
CA PHE A 168 0.15 -34.93 11.81
C PHE A 168 -0.52 -36.22 11.35
N THR A 169 -1.14 -36.21 10.19
CA THR A 169 -1.76 -37.39 9.60
C THR A 169 -1.40 -37.51 8.13
N THR A 170 -1.11 -38.71 7.66
CA THR A 170 -0.80 -38.96 6.26
C THR A 170 -1.92 -39.73 5.58
N SER A 171 -1.97 -39.63 4.26
CA SER A 171 -3.00 -40.31 3.44
C SER A 171 -2.94 -41.84 3.51
N ASP A 172 -1.82 -42.43 3.93
CA ASP A 172 -1.65 -43.88 4.14
C ASP A 172 -2.04 -44.34 5.56
N GLY A 173 -2.50 -43.44 6.42
CA GLY A 173 -3.04 -43.76 7.75
C GLY A 173 -2.04 -43.68 8.91
N ILE A 174 -0.83 -43.15 8.68
CA ILE A 174 0.11 -42.84 9.77
C ILE A 174 -0.36 -41.58 10.50
N SER A 175 -0.24 -41.59 11.82
CA SER A 175 -0.49 -40.43 12.68
C SER A 175 0.71 -40.15 13.56
N ALA A 176 1.05 -38.88 13.74
CA ALA A 176 2.08 -38.43 14.66
C ALA A 176 1.59 -37.28 15.53
N GLN A 177 2.03 -37.27 16.79
CA GLN A 177 1.68 -36.28 17.80
C GLN A 177 2.98 -35.77 18.45
N MET A 178 3.11 -34.44 18.54
CA MET A 178 4.25 -33.76 19.17
C MET A 178 3.84 -32.39 19.72
N LYS A 179 4.68 -31.79 20.57
CA LYS A 179 4.39 -30.49 21.23
C LYS A 179 4.98 -29.27 20.55
N SER A 180 6.00 -29.46 19.74
CA SER A 180 6.63 -28.40 18.95
C SER A 180 7.28 -29.00 17.71
N ALA A 181 7.52 -28.15 16.71
CA ALA A 181 8.29 -28.50 15.53
C ALA A 181 8.88 -27.24 14.89
N ASP A 182 10.15 -27.30 14.50
CA ASP A 182 10.79 -26.34 13.62
C ASP A 182 10.79 -26.91 12.20
N ILE A 183 10.13 -26.25 11.27
CA ILE A 183 10.01 -26.68 9.87
C ILE A 183 10.74 -25.67 8.97
N ASP A 184 11.67 -26.17 8.16
CA ASP A 184 12.28 -25.41 7.07
C ASP A 184 11.61 -25.81 5.76
N ILE A 185 10.77 -24.90 5.24
CA ILE A 185 10.00 -25.14 4.00
C ILE A 185 10.94 -25.08 2.78
N ALA A 186 11.98 -24.24 2.81
CA ALA A 186 12.92 -24.11 1.70
C ALA A 186 13.87 -25.32 1.60
N GLY A 187 14.36 -25.78 2.75
CA GLY A 187 15.20 -26.98 2.89
C GLY A 187 14.42 -28.30 2.86
N ASN A 188 13.08 -28.25 2.94
CA ASN A 188 12.19 -29.40 3.05
C ASN A 188 12.60 -30.34 4.19
N SER A 189 12.84 -29.75 5.37
CA SER A 189 13.31 -30.44 6.57
C SER A 189 12.48 -30.03 7.79
N MET A 190 12.47 -30.88 8.81
CA MET A 190 11.76 -30.63 10.06
C MET A 190 12.57 -31.20 11.22
N SER A 191 12.55 -30.53 12.36
CA SER A 191 13.09 -31.08 13.60
C SER A 191 12.19 -30.76 14.78
N THR A 192 12.18 -31.64 15.77
CA THR A 192 11.55 -31.39 17.07
C THR A 192 12.47 -31.85 18.19
N LYS A 193 12.53 -31.03 19.25
CA LYS A 193 13.25 -31.33 20.49
C LYS A 193 12.31 -31.86 21.57
N ASP A 194 11.02 -31.96 21.27
CA ASP A 194 9.99 -32.45 22.17
C ASP A 194 9.61 -33.89 21.84
N PRO A 195 9.07 -34.63 22.84
CA PRO A 195 8.66 -36.00 22.63
C PRO A 195 7.66 -36.15 21.48
N VAL A 196 7.94 -37.13 20.61
CA VAL A 196 7.10 -37.51 19.49
C VAL A 196 6.52 -38.90 19.72
N THR A 197 5.26 -39.08 19.34
CA THR A 197 4.62 -40.40 19.24
C THR A 197 4.07 -40.58 17.84
N ILE A 198 4.54 -41.61 17.14
CA ILE A 198 4.03 -42.02 15.83
C ILE A 198 3.28 -43.33 15.98
N ARG A 199 2.15 -43.45 15.30
CA ARG A 199 1.32 -44.65 15.24
C ARG A 199 0.96 -44.95 13.81
N ASN A 200 1.12 -46.21 13.44
CA ASN A 200 0.70 -46.77 12.17
C ASN A 200 -0.03 -48.08 12.47
N GLY A 201 -1.36 -48.04 12.65
CA GLY A 201 -2.25 -49.21 12.85
C GLY A 201 -1.77 -50.25 13.87
N THR A 202 -0.85 -51.12 13.45
CA THR A 202 -0.26 -52.21 14.22
C THR A 202 1.03 -51.81 14.98
N SER A 203 1.63 -50.67 14.69
CA SER A 203 2.95 -50.27 15.20
C SER A 203 2.95 -48.87 15.80
N SER A 204 3.81 -48.63 16.79
CA SER A 204 4.04 -47.30 17.37
C SER A 204 5.50 -47.05 17.72
N ILE A 205 5.95 -45.82 17.45
CA ILE A 205 7.29 -45.33 17.78
C ILE A 205 7.14 -44.15 18.73
N THR A 206 7.93 -44.14 19.81
CA THR A 206 8.06 -42.99 20.71
C THR A 206 9.53 -42.61 20.84
N ALA A 207 9.84 -41.32 20.80
CA ALA A 207 11.20 -40.79 20.98
C ALA A 207 11.14 -39.39 21.60
N ASP A 208 12.23 -38.91 22.19
CA ASP A 208 12.26 -37.55 22.74
C ASP A 208 12.53 -36.48 21.68
N THR A 209 13.16 -36.86 20.59
CA THR A 209 13.54 -35.95 19.51
C THR A 209 13.39 -36.66 18.17
N MET A 210 13.07 -35.88 17.15
CA MET A 210 12.92 -36.37 15.80
C MET A 210 13.44 -35.34 14.80
N GLN A 211 14.08 -35.82 13.75
CA GLN A 211 14.51 -35.02 12.62
C GLN A 211 14.09 -35.68 11.32
N ILE A 212 13.62 -34.86 10.39
CA ILE A 212 13.28 -35.22 9.03
C ILE A 212 14.26 -34.49 8.12
N SER A 213 14.95 -35.24 7.26
CA SER A 213 15.95 -34.73 6.32
C SER A 213 15.73 -35.33 4.93
N GLU A 214 16.57 -34.90 3.97
CA GLU A 214 16.56 -35.38 2.58
C GLU A 214 15.18 -35.25 1.90
N SER A 215 14.54 -34.08 2.02
CA SER A 215 13.21 -33.84 1.46
C SER A 215 12.12 -34.80 1.99
N GLY A 216 12.22 -35.24 3.24
CA GLY A 216 11.25 -36.14 3.85
C GLY A 216 11.55 -37.63 3.69
N LYS A 217 12.68 -38.00 3.07
CA LYS A 217 13.05 -39.40 2.82
C LYS A 217 13.66 -40.09 4.05
N VAL A 218 14.36 -39.32 4.89
CA VAL A 218 15.06 -39.85 6.07
C VAL A 218 14.44 -39.26 7.32
N MET A 219 13.96 -40.14 8.20
CA MET A 219 13.47 -39.79 9.53
C MET A 219 14.40 -40.40 10.58
N THR A 220 14.98 -39.55 11.41
CA THR A 220 15.89 -39.94 12.49
C THR A 220 15.22 -39.67 13.83
N PHE A 221 15.19 -40.68 14.69
CA PHE A 221 14.68 -40.59 16.06
C PHE A 221 15.84 -40.73 17.02
N GLU A 222 15.95 -39.83 17.98
CA GLU A 222 17.01 -39.89 18.99
C GLU A 222 16.45 -39.77 20.40
N LYS A 223 17.20 -40.37 21.35
CA LYS A 223 16.93 -40.41 22.80
C LYS A 223 15.62 -41.12 23.17
N ARG A 224 15.76 -42.09 24.09
CA ARG A 224 14.64 -42.90 24.64
C ARG A 224 13.71 -43.46 23.56
N VAL A 225 14.28 -43.91 22.44
CA VAL A 225 13.54 -44.46 21.30
C VAL A 225 12.96 -45.83 21.70
N ARG A 226 11.66 -45.99 21.50
CA ARG A 226 10.94 -47.26 21.71
C ARG A 226 10.05 -47.55 20.51
N LEU A 227 10.18 -48.74 19.96
CA LEU A 227 9.34 -49.29 18.91
C LEU A 227 8.50 -50.43 19.49
N VAL A 228 7.19 -50.38 19.26
CA VAL A 228 6.24 -51.43 19.61
C VAL A 228 5.55 -51.89 18.34
N ILE A 229 5.61 -53.18 18.03
CA ILE A 229 4.95 -53.80 16.88
C ILE A 229 3.98 -54.84 17.42
N GLN A 230 2.70 -54.70 17.07
CA GLN A 230 1.67 -55.69 17.37
C GLN A 230 1.61 -56.69 16.20
N PRO A 231 1.86 -57.99 16.44
CA PRO A 231 1.71 -58.99 15.41
C PRO A 231 0.23 -59.12 15.04
N THR A 232 -0.11 -58.88 13.77
CA THR A 232 -1.40 -59.33 13.22
C THR A 232 -1.44 -60.85 13.29
N LYS A 233 -2.47 -61.40 13.95
CA LYS A 233 -2.72 -62.85 14.04
C LYS A 233 -2.47 -63.48 12.67
N ARG A 234 -1.41 -64.30 12.56
CA ARG A 234 -1.15 -65.17 11.43
C ARG A 234 -2.40 -66.04 11.27
N GLN A 235 -3.14 -65.90 10.17
CA GLN A 235 -4.17 -66.88 9.84
C GLN A 235 -3.43 -68.20 9.59
N GLU A 236 -3.45 -69.09 10.58
CA GLU A 236 -3.09 -70.48 10.39
C GLU A 236 -4.01 -71.02 9.31
N GLY A 237 -3.44 -71.27 8.14
CA GLY A 237 -4.10 -72.01 7.08
C GLY A 237 -4.47 -73.38 7.64
N THR A 238 -5.75 -73.59 7.91
CA THR A 238 -6.32 -74.92 8.01
C THR A 238 -6.26 -75.55 6.62
N ASP A 239 -5.10 -76.06 6.25
CA ASP A 239 -4.96 -77.08 5.22
C ASP A 239 -5.61 -78.35 5.79
N ALA A 240 -6.94 -78.39 5.71
CA ALA A 240 -7.69 -79.62 5.82
C ALA A 240 -7.28 -80.48 4.63
N VAL A 241 -6.26 -81.30 4.83
CA VAL A 241 -5.90 -82.43 3.98
C VAL A 241 -7.14 -83.31 3.91
N LYS A 242 -7.94 -83.15 2.84
CA LYS A 242 -8.95 -84.13 2.46
C LYS A 242 -8.19 -85.39 2.06
N SER A 243 -8.19 -86.37 2.95
CA SER A 243 -7.90 -87.76 2.65
C SER A 243 -8.78 -88.18 1.48
N VAL A 244 -8.13 -88.63 0.40
CA VAL A 244 -8.78 -89.35 -0.70
C VAL A 244 -9.01 -90.78 -0.20
N GLU A 245 -10.28 -91.19 -0.17
CA GLU A 245 -10.70 -92.60 -0.12
C GLU A 245 -11.32 -92.96 -1.48
#